data_AF-A0A972A7V4-F1
#
_entry.id   AF-A0A972A7V4-F1
#
_cell.length_a   1.000
_cell.length_b   1.000
_cell.length_c   1.000
_cell.angle_alpha   90.00
_cell.angle_beta   90.00
_cell.angle_gamma   90.00
#
_symmetry.space_group_name_H-M   'P 1'
#
loop_
_entity.id
_entity.type
_entity.pdbx_description
1 polymer ?
#
loop_
_entity_poly.entity_id
_entity_poly.type
_entity_poly.pdbx_seq_one_letter_code
_entity_poly.pdbx_strand_id
1 'polypeptide(L)'
;MKDKARYFPTMVRWVGFRRVEIAVNHAARNEGQSSYSFKSLLNLALNTILSFSDKPLRLTVKAGILISLISFIVAAVTFCRAIMGYIVVSGYSSMMISIWLLAGVIITLIGMLGLYIGKIFDQVKDRPVFIVQQTINFE
;
A
#
# COMPACT_ATOMS: atom_id res chain seq x y z
N MET A 1 5.19 -7.05 22.53
CA MET A 1 4.73 -6.33 21.32
C MET A 1 3.28 -5.92 21.53
N LYS A 2 2.96 -4.62 21.61
CA LYS A 2 1.58 -4.11 21.81
C LYS A 2 0.83 -3.89 20.47
N ASP A 3 1.11 -4.71 19.46
CA ASP A 3 0.44 -4.59 18.17
C ASP A 3 -1.03 -5.04 18.26
N LYS A 4 -1.94 -4.18 17.77
CA LYS A 4 -3.38 -4.45 17.71
C LYS A 4 -3.71 -5.46 16.60
N ALA A 5 -3.05 -5.35 15.44
CA ALA A 5 -3.20 -6.29 14.34
C ALA A 5 -2.25 -7.48 14.55
N ARG A 6 -2.78 -8.60 15.03
CA ARG A 6 -1.97 -9.77 15.39
C ARG A 6 -2.07 -10.87 14.34
N TYR A 7 -0.94 -11.20 13.73
CA TYR A 7 -0.80 -12.38 12.89
C TYR A 7 0.56 -13.04 13.17
N PHE A 8 0.51 -14.18 13.85
CA PHE A 8 1.68 -14.84 14.43
C PHE A 8 2.78 -15.16 13.39
N PRO A 9 2.48 -15.70 12.20
CA PRO A 9 3.51 -15.98 11.20
C PRO A 9 4.28 -14.71 10.77
N THR A 10 3.61 -13.58 10.62
CA THR A 10 4.29 -12.31 10.29
C THR A 10 5.11 -11.77 11.45
N MET A 11 4.66 -11.92 12.71
CA MET A 11 5.46 -11.54 13.87
C MET A 11 6.73 -12.38 13.97
N VAL A 12 6.60 -13.70 13.83
CA VAL A 12 7.74 -14.62 13.83
C VAL A 12 8.70 -14.28 12.69
N ARG A 13 8.19 -13.90 11.52
CA ARG A 13 9.00 -13.39 10.39
C ARG A 13 9.71 -12.07 10.73
N TRP A 14 9.02 -11.14 11.36
CA TRP A 14 9.52 -9.81 11.73
C TRP A 14 10.69 -9.88 12.72
N VAL A 15 10.65 -10.79 13.69
CA VAL A 15 11.73 -10.97 14.69
C VAL A 15 13.07 -11.38 14.05
N GLY A 16 13.05 -12.03 12.89
CA GLY A 16 14.24 -12.25 12.08
C GLY A 16 15.17 -13.41 12.50
N PHE A 17 14.92 -14.09 13.62
CA PHE A 17 15.74 -15.23 14.05
C PHE A 17 15.66 -16.44 13.11
N ARG A 18 16.55 -17.42 13.33
CA ARG A 18 16.55 -18.72 12.64
C ARG A 18 15.23 -19.44 12.90
N ARG A 19 14.55 -19.84 11.83
CA ARG A 19 13.26 -20.52 11.85
C ARG A 19 13.35 -21.81 11.05
N VAL A 20 12.55 -22.79 11.44
CA VAL A 20 12.34 -24.03 10.70
C VAL A 20 10.84 -24.28 10.63
N GLU A 21 10.37 -24.81 9.51
CA GLU A 21 8.99 -25.23 9.33
C GLU A 21 8.93 -26.75 9.44
N ILE A 22 8.04 -27.26 10.31
CA ILE A 22 7.86 -28.69 10.52
C ILE A 22 6.50 -29.05 9.93
N ALA A 23 6.50 -29.94 8.93
CA ALA A 23 5.27 -30.45 8.36
C ALA A 23 4.55 -31.33 9.40
N VAL A 24 3.33 -30.95 9.75
CA VAL A 24 2.47 -31.71 10.67
C VAL A 24 1.22 -32.11 9.93
N ASN A 25 0.91 -33.41 9.95
CA ASN A 25 -0.36 -33.92 9.44
C ASN A 25 -1.45 -33.62 10.46
N HIS A 26 -2.36 -32.71 10.09
CA HIS A 26 -3.51 -32.37 10.91
C HIS A 26 -4.67 -33.32 10.57
N ALA A 27 -5.36 -33.83 11.60
CA ALA A 27 -6.54 -34.66 11.39
C ALA A 27 -7.65 -33.86 10.68
N ALA A 28 -8.45 -34.56 9.86
CA ALA A 28 -9.63 -33.96 9.27
C ALA A 28 -10.60 -33.51 10.38
N ARG A 29 -11.24 -32.35 10.17
CA ARG A 29 -12.21 -31.83 11.12
C ARG A 29 -13.53 -32.58 10.97
N ASN A 30 -13.94 -33.32 11.99
CA ASN A 30 -15.18 -34.10 11.96
C ASN A 30 -16.44 -33.23 12.14
N GLU A 31 -16.32 -32.09 12.81
CA GLU A 31 -17.44 -31.20 13.12
C GLU A 31 -17.10 -29.73 12.91
N GLY A 32 -18.10 -28.95 12.49
CA GLY A 32 -18.00 -27.51 12.27
C GLY A 32 -17.40 -27.13 10.91
N GLN A 33 -17.55 -25.86 10.55
CA GLN A 33 -16.98 -25.30 9.33
C GLN A 33 -15.67 -24.55 9.61
N SER A 34 -14.84 -24.39 8.58
CA SER A 34 -13.66 -23.55 8.67
C SER A 34 -14.06 -22.10 8.93
N SER A 35 -13.43 -21.46 9.92
CA SER A 35 -13.56 -20.02 10.14
C SER A 35 -12.85 -19.20 9.03
N TYR A 36 -11.95 -19.86 8.28
CA TYR A 36 -11.27 -19.29 7.13
C TYR A 36 -12.13 -19.45 5.88
N SER A 37 -12.94 -18.44 5.61
CA SER A 37 -13.56 -18.21 4.31
C SER A 37 -12.61 -17.41 3.42
N PHE A 38 -12.83 -17.42 2.11
CA PHE A 38 -12.04 -16.60 1.17
C PHE A 38 -12.06 -15.11 1.57
N LYS A 39 -13.22 -14.59 1.99
CA LYS A 39 -13.37 -13.21 2.45
C LYS A 39 -12.57 -12.92 3.73
N SER A 40 -12.57 -13.84 4.71
CA SER A 40 -11.80 -13.65 5.94
C SER A 40 -10.29 -13.74 5.68
N LEU A 41 -9.86 -14.62 4.77
CA LEU A 41 -8.47 -14.71 4.31
C LEU A 41 -8.00 -13.44 3.58
N LEU A 42 -8.82 -12.89 2.68
CA LEU A 42 -8.49 -11.65 1.98
C LEU A 42 -8.39 -10.48 2.96
N ASN A 43 -9.31 -10.38 3.91
CA ASN A 43 -9.27 -9.34 4.93
C ASN A 43 -8.03 -9.49 5.84
N LEU A 44 -7.66 -10.72 6.20
CA LEU A 44 -6.44 -11.00 6.96
C LEU A 44 -5.18 -10.57 6.19
N ALA A 45 -5.12 -10.86 4.88
CA ALA A 45 -4.01 -10.46 4.02
C ALA A 45 -3.88 -8.93 3.93
N LEU A 46 -4.99 -8.22 3.65
CA LEU A 46 -5.00 -6.76 3.55
C LEU A 46 -4.59 -6.09 4.86
N ASN A 47 -5.16 -6.53 5.99
CA ASN A 47 -4.78 -6.01 7.31
C ASN A 47 -3.31 -6.25 7.63
N THR A 48 -2.77 -7.41 7.25
CA THR A 48 -1.35 -7.74 7.46
C THR A 48 -0.45 -6.85 6.60
N ILE A 49 -0.79 -6.65 5.32
CA ILE A 49 -0.02 -5.77 4.41
C ILE A 49 -0.04 -4.33 4.92
N LEU A 50 -1.20 -3.78 5.28
CA LEU A 50 -1.32 -2.41 5.79
C LEU A 50 -0.60 -2.20 7.12
N SER A 51 -0.54 -3.23 7.97
CA SER A 51 0.07 -3.12 9.30
C SER A 51 1.59 -3.27 9.29
N PHE A 52 2.16 -4.00 8.33
CA PHE A 52 3.59 -4.34 8.30
C PHE A 52 4.34 -3.82 7.07
N SER A 53 3.67 -3.07 6.18
CA SER A 53 4.27 -2.59 4.93
C SER A 53 3.68 -1.26 4.47
N ASP A 54 4.55 -0.35 4.03
CA ASP A 54 4.21 0.93 3.42
C ASP A 54 4.07 0.86 1.87
N LYS A 55 4.26 -0.33 1.28
CA LYS A 55 4.10 -0.56 -0.17
C LYS A 55 2.79 -0.04 -0.78
N PRO A 56 1.59 -0.23 -0.16
CA PRO A 56 0.34 0.29 -0.74
C PRO A 56 0.36 1.81 -0.89
N LEU A 57 0.91 2.52 0.10
CA LEU A 57 1.01 3.97 0.10
C LEU A 57 1.97 4.45 -1.01
N ARG A 58 3.10 3.75 -1.17
CA ARG A 58 4.05 4.02 -2.27
C ARG A 58 3.42 3.76 -3.65
N LEU A 59 2.53 2.77 -3.77
CA LEU A 59 1.84 2.46 -5.01
C LEU A 59 0.92 3.62 -5.43
N THR A 60 0.20 4.22 -4.49
CA THR A 60 -0.67 5.38 -4.76
C THR A 60 0.12 6.58 -5.28
N VAL A 61 1.30 6.85 -4.72
CA VAL A 61 2.19 7.92 -5.22
C VAL A 61 2.64 7.63 -6.66
N LYS A 62 3.08 6.40 -6.94
CA LYS A 62 3.47 5.98 -8.29
C LYS A 62 2.31 6.11 -9.28
N ALA A 63 1.11 5.70 -8.87
CA ALA A 63 -0.10 5.83 -9.68
C ALA A 63 -0.45 7.29 -9.97
N GLY A 64 -0.37 8.18 -8.96
CA GLY A 64 -0.59 9.62 -9.14
C GLY A 64 0.39 10.24 -10.15
N ILE A 65 1.68 9.90 -10.04
CA ILE A 65 2.71 10.35 -10.99
C ILE A 65 2.41 9.83 -12.40
N LEU A 66 2.05 8.55 -12.55
CA LEU A 66 1.68 7.97 -13.85
C LEU A 66 0.47 8.67 -14.46
N ILE A 67 -0.58 8.92 -13.68
CA ILE A 67 -1.77 9.65 -14.14
C ILE A 67 -1.42 11.07 -14.56
N SER A 68 -0.56 11.76 -13.79
CA SER A 68 -0.08 13.09 -14.15
C SER A 68 0.75 13.07 -15.44
N LEU A 69 1.51 12.01 -15.71
CA LEU A 69 2.28 11.89 -16.95
C LEU A 69 1.36 11.62 -18.14
N ILE A 70 0.34 10.78 -17.96
CA ILE A 70 -0.71 10.54 -18.96
C ILE A 70 -1.49 11.83 -19.24
N SER A 71 -1.79 12.64 -18.23
CA SER A 71 -2.49 13.91 -18.42
C SER A 71 -1.69 14.91 -19.27
N PHE A 72 -0.37 14.94 -19.15
CA PHE A 72 0.49 15.72 -20.05
C PHE A 72 0.39 15.25 -21.51
N ILE A 73 0.36 13.94 -21.76
CA ILE A 73 0.20 13.39 -23.10
C ILE A 73 -1.18 13.77 -23.67
N VAL A 74 -2.25 13.59 -22.89
CA VAL A 74 -3.62 13.97 -23.27
C VAL A 74 -3.70 15.48 -23.53
N ALA A 75 -3.00 16.29 -22.74
CA ALA A 75 -2.93 17.73 -22.93
C ALA A 75 -2.25 18.11 -24.24
N ALA A 76 -1.11 17.49 -24.57
CA ALA A 76 -0.43 17.72 -25.84
C ALA A 76 -1.31 17.34 -27.04
N VAL A 77 -1.97 16.17 -27.00
CA VAL A 77 -2.88 15.73 -28.07
C VAL A 77 -4.06 16.68 -28.22
N THR A 78 -4.70 17.05 -27.10
CA THR A 78 -5.85 17.96 -27.11
C THR A 78 -5.46 19.36 -27.60
N PHE A 79 -4.27 19.84 -27.24
CA PHE A 79 -3.73 21.11 -27.70
C PHE A 79 -3.45 21.09 -29.22
N CYS A 80 -2.81 20.05 -29.74
CA CYS A 80 -2.60 19.90 -31.19
C CYS A 80 -3.94 19.86 -31.95
N ARG A 81 -4.93 19.09 -31.44
CA ARG A 81 -6.26 19.01 -32.05
C ARG A 81 -7.02 20.34 -32.01
N ALA A 82 -6.79 21.16 -30.98
CA ALA A 82 -7.36 22.50 -30.89
C ALA A 82 -6.79 23.43 -31.98
N ILE A 83 -5.47 23.42 -32.20
CA ILE A 83 -4.82 24.23 -33.25
C ILE A 83 -5.23 23.77 -34.66
N MET A 84 -5.41 22.46 -34.87
CA MET A 84 -5.85 21.91 -36.15
C MET A 84 -7.36 22.09 -36.43
N GLY A 85 -8.11 22.75 -35.53
CA GLY A 85 -9.53 23.06 -35.74
C GLY A 85 -10.50 21.88 -35.58
N TYR A 86 -10.05 20.74 -35.05
CA TYR A 86 -10.91 19.55 -34.84
C TYR A 86 -11.81 19.67 -33.61
N ILE A 87 -11.57 20.63 -32.72
CA ILE A 87 -12.34 20.83 -31.50
C ILE A 87 -13.28 22.01 -31.70
N VAL A 88 -14.54 21.68 -31.98
CA VAL A 88 -15.59 22.65 -32.32
C VAL A 88 -16.18 23.31 -31.06
N VAL A 89 -16.04 22.66 -29.89
CA VAL A 89 -16.60 23.14 -28.63
C VAL A 89 -15.58 24.00 -27.88
N SER A 90 -15.89 25.29 -27.76
CA SER A 90 -15.08 26.24 -26.98
C SER A 90 -14.98 25.80 -25.51
N GLY A 91 -13.80 25.92 -24.91
CA GLY A 91 -13.54 25.60 -23.51
C GLY A 91 -13.40 24.10 -23.16
N TYR A 92 -13.75 23.18 -24.06
CA TYR A 92 -13.59 21.73 -23.81
C TYR A 92 -12.13 21.34 -23.55
N SER A 93 -11.23 21.85 -24.40
CA SER A 93 -9.79 21.55 -24.31
C SER A 93 -9.18 22.00 -22.99
N SER A 94 -9.42 23.25 -22.59
CA SER A 94 -8.88 23.80 -21.35
C SER A 94 -9.49 23.11 -20.12
N MET A 95 -10.78 22.80 -20.15
CA MET A 95 -11.47 22.09 -19.07
C MET A 95 -10.91 20.68 -18.85
N MET A 96 -10.78 19.88 -19.93
CA MET A 96 -10.26 18.53 -19.83
C MET A 96 -8.80 18.51 -19.35
N ILE A 97 -7.95 19.38 -19.89
CA ILE A 97 -6.55 19.49 -19.46
C ILE A 97 -6.46 19.83 -17.96
N SER A 98 -7.25 20.81 -17.53
CA SER A 98 -7.25 21.25 -16.13
C SER A 98 -7.71 20.13 -15.19
N ILE A 99 -8.79 19.42 -15.52
CA ILE A 99 -9.32 18.33 -14.69
C ILE A 99 -8.30 17.19 -14.55
N TRP A 100 -7.71 16.74 -15.67
CA TRP A 100 -6.76 15.64 -15.64
C TRP A 100 -5.45 15.99 -14.92
N LEU A 101 -4.95 17.22 -15.11
CA LEU A 101 -3.76 17.70 -14.42
C LEU A 101 -4.01 17.84 -12.91
N LEU A 102 -5.11 18.49 -12.51
CA LEU A 102 -5.48 18.64 -11.10
C LEU A 102 -5.73 17.30 -10.43
N ALA A 103 -6.43 16.37 -11.09
CA ALA A 103 -6.68 15.03 -10.55
C ALA A 103 -5.35 14.28 -10.30
N GLY A 104 -4.42 14.31 -11.25
CA GLY A 104 -3.10 13.68 -11.09
C GLY A 104 -2.30 14.27 -9.92
N VAL A 105 -2.29 15.60 -9.79
CA VAL A 105 -1.63 16.31 -8.69
C VAL A 105 -2.26 15.94 -7.34
N ILE A 106 -3.59 15.96 -7.24
CA ILE A 106 -4.32 15.63 -6.00
C ILE A 106 -4.04 14.19 -5.56
N ILE A 107 -4.09 13.21 -6.48
CA ILE A 107 -3.79 11.80 -6.16
C ILE A 107 -2.35 11.67 -5.65
N THR A 108 -1.40 12.38 -6.26
CA THR A 108 0.00 12.38 -5.84
C THR A 108 0.17 12.98 -4.44
N LEU A 109 -0.48 14.11 -4.15
CA LEU A 109 -0.47 14.75 -2.83
C LEU A 109 -1.08 13.84 -1.75
N ILE A 110 -2.21 13.19 -2.03
CA ILE A 110 -2.84 12.23 -1.11
C ILE A 110 -1.91 11.03 -0.87
N GLY A 111 -1.25 10.53 -1.92
CA GLY A 111 -0.25 9.46 -1.78
C GLY A 111 0.91 9.88 -0.87
N MET A 112 1.43 11.10 -1.04
CA MET A 112 2.49 11.64 -0.17
C MET A 112 2.03 11.78 1.27
N LEU A 113 0.83 12.34 1.50
CA LEU A 113 0.22 12.43 2.83
C LEU A 113 0.11 11.04 3.47
N GLY A 114 -0.32 10.04 2.68
CA GLY A 114 -0.37 8.64 3.10
C GLY A 114 0.99 8.12 3.57
N LEU A 115 2.09 8.42 2.86
CA LEU A 115 3.44 8.03 3.29
C LEU A 115 3.86 8.66 4.62
N TYR A 116 3.52 9.94 4.85
CA TYR A 116 3.78 10.59 6.14
C TYR A 116 2.96 9.94 7.26
N ILE A 117 1.68 9.67 7.04
CA ILE A 117 0.83 8.96 8.00
C ILE A 117 1.40 7.56 8.30
N GLY A 118 1.88 6.85 7.27
CA GLY A 118 2.54 5.55 7.43
C GLY A 118 3.77 5.63 8.34
N LYS A 119 4.62 6.64 8.17
CA LYS A 119 5.77 6.87 9.06
C LYS A 119 5.36 7.19 10.49
N ILE A 120 4.35 8.03 10.68
CA ILE A 120 3.80 8.32 12.01
C ILE A 120 3.27 7.04 12.65
N PHE A 121 2.54 6.21 11.89
CA PHE A 121 2.02 4.94 12.37
C PHE A 121 3.13 3.98 12.81
N ASP A 122 4.24 3.91 12.07
CA ASP A 122 5.39 3.09 12.46
C ASP A 122 6.10 3.63 13.71
N GLN A 123 6.18 4.95 13.89
CA GLN A 123 6.69 5.56 15.12
C GLN A 123 5.79 5.28 16.33
N VAL A 124 4.47 5.39 16.18
CA VAL A 124 3.50 5.16 17.26
C VAL A 124 3.44 3.69 17.69
N LYS A 125 3.77 2.74 16.80
CA LYS A 125 3.88 1.32 17.17
C LYS A 125 5.04 1.03 18.13
N ASP A 126 6.00 1.94 18.24
CA ASP A 126 7.14 1.83 19.17
C ASP A 126 7.86 0.48 19.02
N ARG A 127 8.19 0.12 17.77
CA ARG A 127 8.90 -1.13 17.49
C ARG A 127 10.38 -0.95 17.85
N PRO A 128 10.98 -1.87 18.64
CA PRO A 128 12.37 -1.76 19.02
C PRO A 128 13.26 -1.84 17.78
N VAL A 129 14.33 -1.04 17.76
CA VAL A 129 15.27 -0.95 16.63
C VAL A 129 16.05 -2.27 16.44
N PHE A 130 16.27 -2.99 17.54
CA PHE A 130 16.96 -4.28 17.54
C PHE A 130 16.31 -5.24 18.54
N ILE A 131 16.55 -6.54 18.31
CA ILE A 131 16.19 -7.60 19.26
C ILE A 131 17.47 -8.38 19.54
N VAL A 132 17.86 -8.46 20.80
CA VAL A 132 19.06 -9.19 21.21
C VAL A 132 18.76 -10.68 21.22
N GLN A 133 19.50 -11.46 20.44
CA GLN A 133 19.36 -12.92 20.41
C GLN A 133 20.04 -13.58 21.60
N GLN A 134 21.25 -13.14 21.91
CA GLN A 134 22.08 -13.69 22.97
C GLN A 134 23.04 -12.62 23.45
N THR A 135 23.19 -12.51 24.77
CA THR A 135 24.28 -11.79 25.43
C THR A 135 25.21 -12.82 26.05
N ILE A 136 26.53 -12.63 25.89
CA ILE A 136 27.55 -13.45 26.54
C ILE A 136 28.49 -12.49 27.24
N ASN A 137 28.78 -12.71 28.53
CA ASN A 137 29.64 -11.85 29.35
C ASN A 137 29.21 -10.36 29.37
N PHE A 138 27.90 -10.11 29.41
CA PHE A 138 27.37 -8.79 29.75
C PHE A 138 27.17 -8.72 31.27
N GLU A 139 27.48 -7.57 31.88
CA GLU A 139 27.10 -7.26 33.27
C GLU A 139 25.58 -7.23 33.45
#